data_AF-A0A9E1XQN4-F1
#
_entry.id   AF-A0A9E1XQN4-F1
#
_cell.length_a   1.000
_cell.length_b   1.000
_cell.length_c   1.000
_cell.angle_alpha   90.00
_cell.angle_beta   90.00
_cell.angle_gamma   90.00
#
_symmetry.space_group_name_H-M   'P 1'
#
loop_
_entity.id
_entity.type
_entity.pdbx_description
1 polymer ?
#
loop_
_entity_poly.entity_id
_entity_poly.type
_entity_poly.pdbx_seq_one_letter_code
_entity_poly.pdbx_strand_id
1 'polypeptide(L)'
;VVKNPEGFSDSDAFSLGEVRVRVQPKSLFSDRIIVEEVYIDAPAIRYEAALTGGTNVGQIQKNVEEFAAQFASDEEEQPEEVKDAKKLQINDLLVKDGKITLAVSLKGIGTGVPVSLPDIHQTNIGAEGTKSTYEVVSDVLKEVLGSVISIGKDAVTGVLGGLKGAGGAVKDLGTGVKEGVKGLFK
;
A
#
# COMPACT_ATOMS: atom_id res chain seq x y z
N VAL A 1 -6.84 12.00 5.98
CA VAL A 1 -5.56 11.90 5.25
C VAL A 1 -4.50 11.32 6.16
N VAL A 2 -3.48 10.65 5.61
CA VAL A 2 -2.33 10.10 6.34
C VAL A 2 -1.07 10.77 5.81
N LYS A 3 -0.27 11.35 6.71
CA LYS A 3 0.98 12.01 6.35
C LYS A 3 2.08 11.00 6.03
N ASN A 4 3.03 11.43 5.21
CA ASN A 4 4.25 10.67 5.01
C ASN A 4 5.03 10.54 6.34
N PRO A 5 5.68 9.39 6.58
CA PRO A 5 6.63 9.25 7.68
C PRO A 5 7.88 10.10 7.43
N GLU A 6 8.68 10.30 8.47
CA GLU A 6 9.96 11.00 8.37
C GLU A 6 10.87 10.34 7.30
N GLY A 7 11.62 11.18 6.57
CA GLY A 7 12.49 10.74 5.48
C GLY A 7 11.84 10.69 4.10
N PHE A 8 10.56 11.07 3.98
CA PHE A 8 9.82 11.20 2.72
C PHE A 8 9.29 12.64 2.54
N SER A 9 8.65 12.94 1.41
CA SER A 9 8.17 14.30 1.14
C SER A 9 7.07 14.77 2.10
N ASP A 10 6.89 16.08 2.28
CA ASP A 10 5.83 16.67 3.12
C ASP A 10 4.39 16.49 2.57
N SER A 11 4.24 15.75 1.46
CA SER A 11 2.95 15.40 0.89
C SER A 11 2.20 14.35 1.74
N ASP A 12 0.91 14.19 1.47
CA ASP A 12 0.13 13.10 2.07
C ASP A 12 0.52 11.76 1.42
N ALA A 13 0.73 10.73 2.24
CA ALA A 13 0.95 9.36 1.80
C ALA A 13 -0.35 8.72 1.30
N PHE A 14 -1.45 8.98 2.01
CA PHE A 14 -2.78 8.50 1.68
C PHE A 14 -3.83 9.59 1.86
N SER A 15 -4.77 9.63 0.93
CA SER A 15 -6.05 10.32 1.10
C SER A 15 -7.17 9.39 0.65
N LEU A 16 -8.31 9.47 1.34
CA LEU A 16 -9.49 8.66 1.04
C LEU A 16 -10.54 9.61 0.44
N GLY A 17 -11.20 9.18 -0.63
CA GLY A 17 -12.27 9.94 -1.27
C GLY A 17 -13.55 9.86 -0.45
N GLU A 18 -14.26 8.74 -0.58
CA GLU A 18 -15.43 8.41 0.25
C GLU A 18 -15.10 7.22 1.15
N VAL A 19 -15.58 7.25 2.39
CA VAL A 19 -15.60 6.09 3.27
C VAL A 19 -17.02 5.90 3.77
N ARG A 20 -17.58 4.73 3.53
CA ARG A 20 -18.90 4.33 4.04
C ARG A 20 -18.75 3.08 4.89
N VAL A 21 -19.33 3.13 6.08
CA VAL A 21 -19.33 2.00 7.00
C VAL A 21 -20.76 1.71 7.40
N ARG A 22 -21.20 0.47 7.21
CA ARG A 22 -22.51 -0.01 7.65
C ARG A 22 -22.32 -0.98 8.79
N VAL A 23 -22.84 -0.62 9.96
CA VAL A 23 -22.74 -1.42 11.17
C VAL A 23 -24.11 -1.98 11.50
N GLN A 24 -24.17 -3.25 11.92
CA GLN A 24 -25.39 -3.82 12.48
C GLN A 24 -25.62 -3.22 13.89
N PRO A 25 -26.64 -2.36 14.11
CA PRO A 25 -26.70 -1.55 15.33
C PRO A 25 -26.80 -2.37 16.63
N LYS A 26 -27.49 -3.52 16.58
CA LYS A 26 -27.62 -4.40 17.74
C LYS A 26 -26.30 -5.04 18.18
N SER A 27 -25.34 -5.19 17.27
CA SER A 27 -24.03 -5.79 17.55
C SER A 27 -23.16 -4.92 18.45
N LEU A 28 -23.40 -3.60 18.48
CA LEU A 28 -22.64 -2.68 19.35
C LEU A 28 -22.82 -2.97 20.84
N PHE A 29 -23.94 -3.62 21.21
CA PHE A 29 -24.26 -3.99 22.57
C PHE A 29 -23.81 -5.41 22.96
N SER A 30 -23.18 -6.15 22.04
CA SER A 30 -22.65 -7.49 22.31
C SER A 30 -21.11 -7.48 22.37
N ASP A 31 -20.50 -8.62 22.65
CA ASP A 31 -19.03 -8.77 22.65
C ASP A 31 -18.44 -8.82 21.24
N ARG A 32 -19.28 -8.78 20.20
CA ARG A 32 -18.90 -8.88 18.79
C ARG A 32 -19.62 -7.82 17.96
N ILE A 33 -18.85 -6.84 17.50
CA ILE A 33 -19.31 -5.82 16.54
C ILE A 33 -19.35 -6.46 15.14
N ILE A 34 -20.46 -6.26 14.44
CA ILE A 34 -20.67 -6.72 13.07
C ILE A 34 -20.78 -5.51 12.15
N VAL A 35 -19.80 -5.37 11.28
CA VAL A 35 -19.78 -4.41 10.18
C VAL A 35 -20.24 -5.14 8.93
N GLU A 36 -21.38 -4.73 8.39
CA GLU A 36 -21.97 -5.29 7.18
C GLU A 36 -21.16 -4.88 5.93
N GLU A 37 -20.67 -3.65 5.90
CA GLU A 37 -19.99 -3.07 4.73
C GLU A 37 -18.95 -2.05 5.18
N VAL A 38 -17.75 -2.15 4.61
CA VAL A 38 -16.75 -1.08 4.56
C VAL A 38 -16.47 -0.79 3.09
N TYR A 39 -16.91 0.36 2.61
CA TYR A 39 -16.67 0.83 1.25
C TYR A 39 -15.72 2.02 1.27
N ILE A 40 -14.63 1.93 0.50
CA ILE A 40 -13.64 2.99 0.34
C ILE A 40 -13.55 3.34 -1.14
N ASP A 41 -13.95 4.56 -1.48
CA ASP A 41 -13.93 5.06 -2.85
C ASP A 41 -12.72 5.94 -3.11
N ALA A 42 -12.15 5.78 -4.30
CA ALA A 42 -11.13 6.64 -4.87
C ALA A 42 -9.99 6.98 -3.90
N PRO A 43 -9.36 6.00 -3.20
CA PRO A 43 -8.20 6.30 -2.39
C PRO A 43 -7.06 6.77 -3.31
N ALA A 44 -6.43 7.89 -2.95
CA ALA A 44 -5.24 8.37 -3.61
C ALA A 44 -4.03 8.13 -2.72
N ILE A 45 -3.13 7.28 -3.22
CA ILE A 45 -1.92 6.86 -2.54
C ILE A 45 -0.72 7.47 -3.25
N ARG A 46 0.22 8.00 -2.48
CA ARG A 46 1.52 8.43 -2.99
C ARG A 46 2.55 7.39 -2.59
N TYR A 47 3.21 6.77 -3.56
CA TYR A 47 4.24 5.76 -3.33
C TYR A 47 5.60 6.37 -3.63
N GLU A 48 6.41 6.56 -2.58
CA GLU A 48 7.72 7.18 -2.63
C GLU A 48 8.80 6.17 -2.29
N ALA A 49 9.85 6.10 -3.12
CA ALA A 49 11.06 5.37 -2.80
C ALA A 49 12.11 6.34 -2.23
N ALA A 50 12.65 6.03 -1.05
CA ALA A 50 13.72 6.83 -0.44
C ALA A 50 15.06 6.53 -1.12
N LEU A 51 15.94 7.54 -1.20
CA LEU A 51 17.30 7.36 -1.72
C LEU A 51 18.14 6.41 -0.86
N THR A 52 17.85 6.36 0.44
CA THR A 52 18.48 5.47 1.42
C THR A 52 17.97 4.03 1.36
N GLY A 53 17.02 3.74 0.46
CA GLY A 53 16.33 2.46 0.37
C GLY A 53 15.04 2.43 1.19
N GLY A 54 14.12 1.53 0.79
CA GLY A 54 12.78 1.45 1.37
C GLY A 54 11.79 2.41 0.72
N THR A 55 10.52 2.32 1.15
CA THR A 55 9.41 3.13 0.63
C THR A 55 8.55 3.68 1.76
N ASN A 56 7.85 4.78 1.52
CA ASN A 56 6.97 5.39 2.52
C ASN A 56 5.84 4.43 2.92
N VAL A 57 5.22 3.75 1.95
CA VAL A 57 4.16 2.77 2.20
C VAL A 57 4.70 1.57 2.98
N GLY A 58 5.92 1.11 2.66
CA GLY A 58 6.59 0.06 3.45
C GLY A 58 6.90 0.50 4.88
N GLN A 59 7.28 1.75 5.11
CA GLN A 59 7.47 2.28 6.46
C GLN A 59 6.13 2.40 7.21
N ILE A 60 5.06 2.82 6.54
CA ILE A 60 3.71 2.84 7.12
C ILE A 60 3.26 1.43 7.50
N GLN A 61 3.50 0.43 6.65
CA GLN A 61 3.22 -0.97 6.98
C GLN A 61 3.96 -1.43 8.24
N LYS A 62 5.26 -1.11 8.36
CA LYS A 62 6.03 -1.41 9.58
C LYS A 62 5.45 -0.72 10.81
N ASN A 63 5.06 0.55 10.71
CA ASN A 63 4.44 1.27 11.83
C ASN A 63 3.11 0.61 12.25
N VAL A 64 2.32 0.11 11.29
CA VAL A 64 1.09 -0.64 11.57
C VAL A 64 1.39 -1.98 12.26
N GLU A 65 2.43 -2.69 11.80
CA GLU A 65 2.89 -3.95 12.41
C GLU A 65 3.40 -3.74 13.83
N GLU A 66 4.24 -2.72 14.06
CA GLU A 66 4.76 -2.34 15.37
C GLU A 66 3.64 -1.94 16.33
N PHE A 67 2.66 -1.16 15.86
CA PHE A 67 1.48 -0.81 16.64
C PHE A 67 0.66 -2.06 16.98
N ALA A 68 0.38 -2.92 16.00
CA ALA A 68 -0.37 -4.15 16.22
C ALA A 68 0.34 -5.12 17.17
N ALA A 69 1.69 -5.18 17.14
CA ALA A 69 2.47 -6.02 18.03
C ALA A 69 2.31 -5.63 19.51
N GLN A 70 2.03 -4.36 19.83
CA GLN A 70 1.73 -3.92 21.20
C GLN A 70 0.45 -4.56 21.76
N PHE A 71 -0.39 -5.11 20.88
CA PHE A 71 -1.68 -5.71 21.18
C PHE A 71 -1.71 -7.22 20.92
N ALA A 72 -0.58 -7.82 20.55
CA ALA A 72 -0.47 -9.23 20.19
C ALA A 72 0.29 -10.07 21.24
N SER A 73 0.72 -9.47 22.36
CA SER A 73 1.36 -10.16 23.49
C SER A 73 0.39 -11.09 24.21
N ASP A 74 0.89 -11.96 25.09
CA ASP A 74 0.05 -12.81 25.94
C ASP A 74 -1.03 -11.98 26.69
N GLU A 75 -2.25 -12.50 26.80
CA GLU A 75 -3.41 -11.83 27.42
C GLU A 75 -3.11 -11.22 28.81
N GLU A 76 -2.12 -11.76 29.54
CA GLU A 76 -1.71 -11.28 30.85
C GLU A 76 -0.93 -9.95 30.78
N GLU A 77 -0.15 -9.72 29.72
CA GLU A 77 0.73 -8.55 29.55
C GLU A 77 0.10 -7.40 28.74
N GLN A 78 -1.05 -7.63 28.12
CA GLN A 78 -1.73 -6.59 27.35
C GLN A 78 -2.30 -5.47 28.25
N PRO A 79 -2.40 -4.23 27.77
CA PRO A 79 -3.17 -3.17 28.43
C PRO A 79 -4.63 -3.61 28.65
N GLU A 80 -5.24 -3.23 29.77
CA GLU A 80 -6.65 -3.54 30.10
C GLU A 80 -7.63 -3.14 28.96
N GLU A 81 -7.38 -2.00 28.29
CA GLU A 81 -8.18 -1.52 27.15
C GLU A 81 -8.22 -2.49 25.94
N VAL A 82 -7.25 -3.39 25.87
CA VAL A 82 -7.05 -4.34 24.78
C VAL A 82 -7.68 -5.68 25.16
N LYS A 83 -7.57 -6.07 26.44
CA LYS A 83 -8.28 -7.22 27.00
C LYS A 83 -9.80 -7.06 26.91
N ASP A 84 -10.28 -5.84 27.13
CA ASP A 84 -11.71 -5.50 27.04
C ASP A 84 -12.18 -5.18 25.61
N ALA A 85 -11.29 -5.26 24.61
CA ALA A 85 -11.63 -4.93 23.24
C ALA A 85 -12.65 -5.92 22.67
N LYS A 86 -13.79 -5.39 22.20
CA LYS A 86 -14.78 -6.20 21.49
C LYS A 86 -14.18 -6.87 20.26
N LYS A 87 -14.70 -8.04 19.93
CA LYS A 87 -14.42 -8.73 18.68
C LYS A 87 -15.03 -7.95 17.52
N LEU A 88 -14.40 -8.04 16.36
CA LEU A 88 -14.89 -7.40 15.14
C LEU A 88 -15.07 -8.43 14.04
N GLN A 89 -16.16 -8.29 13.29
CA GLN A 89 -16.38 -8.97 12.03
C GLN A 89 -16.72 -7.93 10.97
N ILE A 90 -16.07 -8.02 9.81
CA ILE A 90 -16.40 -7.25 8.61
C ILE A 90 -16.88 -8.23 7.55
N ASN A 91 -18.16 -8.13 7.16
CA ASN A 91 -18.76 -9.02 6.20
C ASN A 91 -18.26 -8.74 4.78
N ASP A 92 -18.15 -7.47 4.42
CA ASP A 92 -17.74 -7.01 3.10
C ASP A 92 -16.84 -5.78 3.21
N LEU A 93 -15.62 -5.89 2.70
CA LEU A 93 -14.69 -4.78 2.50
C LEU A 93 -14.46 -4.61 1.00
N LEU A 94 -14.79 -3.44 0.47
CA LEU A 94 -14.55 -3.07 -0.91
C LEU A 94 -13.77 -1.74 -0.99
N VAL A 95 -12.58 -1.79 -1.57
CA VAL A 95 -11.80 -0.61 -1.95
C VAL A 95 -11.82 -0.50 -3.47
N LYS A 96 -12.29 0.63 -3.99
CA LYS A 96 -12.55 0.81 -5.42
C LYS A 96 -11.94 2.10 -5.96
N ASP A 97 -11.64 2.10 -7.27
CA ASP A 97 -11.27 3.28 -8.04
C ASP A 97 -10.01 3.98 -7.51
N GLY A 98 -9.14 3.21 -6.84
CA GLY A 98 -7.93 3.72 -6.22
C GLY A 98 -6.85 4.10 -7.22
N LYS A 99 -6.03 5.09 -6.86
CA LYS A 99 -4.94 5.60 -7.68
C LYS A 99 -3.67 5.68 -6.87
N ILE A 100 -2.60 5.12 -7.41
CA ILE A 100 -1.24 5.20 -6.87
C ILE A 100 -0.46 6.19 -7.73
N THR A 101 0.11 7.22 -7.12
CA THR A 101 1.06 8.12 -7.77
C THR A 101 2.46 7.66 -7.40
N LEU A 102 3.20 7.12 -8.37
CA LEU A 102 4.59 6.70 -8.18
C LEU A 102 5.50 7.92 -8.21
N ALA A 103 6.01 8.31 -7.06
CA ALA A 103 6.98 9.38 -6.92
C ALA A 103 8.38 8.76 -6.76
N VAL A 104 9.03 8.55 -7.90
CA VAL A 104 10.46 8.24 -7.93
C VAL A 104 11.23 9.56 -7.91
N SER A 105 12.00 9.79 -6.85
CA SER A 105 12.90 10.94 -6.73
C SER A 105 14.08 10.82 -7.71
N LEU A 106 13.81 10.97 -9.00
CA LEU A 106 14.83 11.06 -10.06
C LEU A 106 15.21 12.53 -10.22
N LYS A 107 16.28 12.96 -9.53
CA LYS A 107 16.94 14.27 -9.71
C LYS A 107 15.97 15.47 -9.79
N GLY A 108 14.97 15.53 -8.91
CA GLY A 108 14.09 16.70 -8.79
C GLY A 108 13.01 16.86 -9.86
N ILE A 109 12.85 15.92 -10.80
CA ILE A 109 11.72 15.90 -11.74
C ILE A 109 10.60 15.05 -11.12
N GLY A 110 9.77 15.69 -10.30
CA GLY A 110 8.69 15.05 -9.55
C GLY A 110 7.39 14.85 -10.34
N THR A 111 7.44 14.39 -11.59
CA THR A 111 6.20 14.00 -12.30
C THR A 111 5.87 12.57 -11.95
N GLY A 112 4.96 12.40 -10.98
CA GLY A 112 4.53 11.07 -10.57
C GLY A 112 3.76 10.36 -11.68
N VAL A 113 4.01 9.05 -11.86
CA VAL A 113 3.26 8.24 -12.82
C VAL A 113 2.01 7.70 -12.12
N PRO A 114 0.79 8.02 -12.61
CA PRO A 114 -0.42 7.45 -12.05
C PRO A 114 -0.56 5.99 -12.47
N VAL A 115 -0.87 5.13 -11.51
CA VAL A 115 -1.16 3.71 -11.70
C VAL A 115 -2.48 3.40 -10.99
N SER A 116 -3.36 2.64 -11.62
CA SER A 116 -4.60 2.21 -10.97
C SER A 116 -4.30 1.17 -9.90
N LEU A 117 -4.91 1.34 -8.73
CA LEU A 117 -5.04 0.29 -7.71
C LEU A 117 -6.21 -0.60 -8.14
N PRO A 118 -5.99 -1.91 -8.42
CA PRO A 118 -7.08 -2.85 -8.61
C PRO A 118 -8.01 -2.86 -7.40
N ASP A 119 -9.28 -3.16 -7.66
CA ASP A 119 -10.27 -3.27 -6.60
C ASP A 119 -9.82 -4.31 -5.56
N ILE A 120 -9.86 -3.93 -4.29
CA ILE A 120 -9.57 -4.83 -3.17
C ILE A 120 -10.91 -5.23 -2.59
N HIS A 121 -11.24 -6.52 -2.74
CA HIS A 121 -12.47 -7.09 -2.20
C HIS A 121 -12.13 -8.22 -1.25
N GLN A 122 -12.57 -8.09 0.00
CA GLN A 122 -12.46 -9.13 1.01
C GLN A 122 -13.80 -9.32 1.70
N THR A 123 -14.09 -10.56 2.08
CA THR A 123 -15.32 -10.89 2.80
C THR A 123 -14.99 -11.66 4.07
N ASN A 124 -15.89 -11.57 5.05
CA ASN A 124 -15.84 -12.38 6.27
C ASN A 124 -14.55 -12.21 7.10
N ILE A 125 -13.99 -11.00 7.15
CA ILE A 125 -12.80 -10.69 7.94
C ILE A 125 -13.18 -10.77 9.43
N GLY A 126 -12.42 -11.52 10.23
CA GLY A 126 -12.72 -11.74 11.65
C GLY A 126 -13.93 -12.68 11.90
N ALA A 127 -14.45 -13.36 10.87
CA ALA A 127 -15.62 -14.23 11.02
C ALA A 127 -15.43 -15.38 12.03
N GLU A 128 -14.18 -15.82 12.25
CA GLU A 128 -13.84 -16.84 13.25
C GLU A 128 -14.17 -16.40 14.69
N GLY A 129 -14.30 -15.09 14.95
CA GLY A 129 -14.69 -14.56 16.26
C GLY A 129 -13.62 -14.68 17.33
N THR A 130 -12.36 -14.89 16.93
CA THR A 130 -11.20 -14.93 17.82
C THR A 130 -10.49 -13.59 17.89
N LYS A 131 -10.48 -12.82 16.79
CA LYS A 131 -9.77 -11.56 16.67
C LYS A 131 -10.52 -10.38 17.29
N SER A 132 -9.79 -9.57 18.05
CA SER A 132 -10.20 -8.27 18.55
C SER A 132 -10.40 -7.26 17.41
N THR A 133 -11.04 -6.13 17.73
CA THR A 133 -11.18 -5.00 16.80
C THR A 133 -9.81 -4.53 16.25
N TYR A 134 -8.78 -4.46 17.09
CA TYR A 134 -7.46 -3.99 16.69
C TYR A 134 -6.78 -4.93 15.69
N GLU A 135 -6.86 -6.23 15.92
CA GLU A 135 -6.30 -7.24 15.02
C GLU A 135 -7.00 -7.23 13.65
N VAL A 136 -8.33 -7.15 13.62
CA VAL A 136 -9.09 -7.10 12.37
C VAL A 136 -8.78 -5.83 11.58
N VAL A 137 -8.67 -4.68 12.24
CA VAL A 137 -8.27 -3.42 11.57
C VAL A 137 -6.83 -3.51 11.04
N SER A 138 -5.92 -4.11 11.80
CA SER A 138 -4.54 -4.34 11.37
C SER A 138 -4.46 -5.23 10.13
N ASP A 139 -5.23 -6.32 10.10
CA ASP A 139 -5.29 -7.23 8.94
C ASP A 139 -5.80 -6.50 7.69
N VAL A 140 -6.86 -5.70 7.82
CA VAL A 140 -7.39 -4.87 6.73
C VAL A 140 -6.33 -3.92 6.19
N LEU A 141 -5.65 -3.18 7.08
CA LEU A 141 -4.61 -2.24 6.69
C LEU A 141 -3.43 -2.95 6.02
N LYS A 142 -2.99 -4.10 6.55
CA LYS A 142 -1.90 -4.90 5.98
C LYS A 142 -2.23 -5.39 4.57
N GLU A 143 -3.46 -5.86 4.34
CA GLU A 143 -3.89 -6.28 3.00
C GLU A 143 -3.82 -5.12 2.00
N VAL A 144 -4.41 -3.97 2.37
CA VAL A 144 -4.44 -2.79 1.51
C VAL A 144 -3.02 -2.29 1.22
N LEU A 145 -2.18 -2.17 2.25
CA LEU A 145 -0.79 -1.74 2.12
C LEU A 145 0.03 -2.75 1.32
N GLY A 146 -0.19 -4.05 1.52
CA GLY A 146 0.46 -5.13 0.78
C GLY A 146 0.17 -5.08 -0.71
N SER A 147 -1.11 -4.89 -1.08
CA SER A 147 -1.54 -4.71 -2.47
C SER A 147 -0.84 -3.50 -3.12
N VAL A 148 -0.87 -2.34 -2.44
CA VAL A 148 -0.18 -1.12 -2.90
C VAL A 148 1.33 -1.35 -3.05
N ILE A 149 1.98 -2.03 -2.11
CA ILE A 149 3.41 -2.33 -2.16
C ILE A 149 3.75 -3.22 -3.36
N SER A 150 2.95 -4.25 -3.63
CA SER A 150 3.15 -5.14 -4.78
C SER A 150 3.07 -4.34 -6.09
N ILE A 151 2.01 -3.56 -6.26
CA ILE A 151 1.80 -2.75 -7.48
C ILE A 151 2.91 -1.71 -7.64
N GLY A 152 3.30 -1.05 -6.55
CA GLY A 152 4.39 -0.08 -6.55
C GLY A 152 5.72 -0.71 -6.99
N LYS A 153 6.04 -1.91 -6.48
CA LYS A 153 7.23 -2.67 -6.90
C LYS A 153 7.17 -3.06 -8.37
N ASP A 154 6.05 -3.60 -8.83
CA ASP A 154 5.88 -4.03 -10.22
C ASP A 154 6.00 -2.85 -11.19
N ALA A 155 5.41 -1.71 -10.85
CA ALA A 155 5.49 -0.53 -11.68
C ALA A 155 6.90 0.10 -11.69
N VAL A 156 7.60 0.15 -10.55
CA VAL A 156 8.99 0.61 -10.49
C VAL A 156 9.92 -0.31 -11.28
N THR A 157 9.77 -1.62 -11.14
CA THR A 157 10.56 -2.60 -11.90
C THR A 157 10.27 -2.52 -13.40
N GLY A 158 9.00 -2.32 -13.80
CA GLY A 158 8.60 -2.09 -15.19
C GLY A 158 9.26 -0.86 -15.80
N VAL A 159 9.26 0.28 -15.08
CA VAL A 159 9.91 1.52 -15.53
C VAL A 159 11.43 1.34 -15.66
N LEU A 160 12.08 0.76 -14.66
CA LEU A 160 13.53 0.52 -14.68
C LEU A 160 13.93 -0.49 -15.76
N GLY A 161 13.14 -1.55 -15.95
CA GLY A 161 13.31 -2.54 -16.99
C GLY A 161 13.21 -1.92 -18.40
N GLY A 162 12.22 -1.06 -18.61
CA GLY A 162 12.05 -0.32 -19.87
C GLY A 162 13.25 0.60 -20.18
N LEU A 163 13.77 1.31 -19.17
CA LEU A 163 14.96 2.16 -19.32
C LEU A 163 16.22 1.35 -19.66
N LYS A 164 16.40 0.18 -19.02
CA LYS A 164 17.53 -0.72 -19.31
C LYS A 164 17.42 -1.30 -20.72
N GLY A 165 16.23 -1.68 -21.16
CA GLY A 165 15.96 -2.14 -22.52
C GLY A 165 16.26 -1.08 -23.59
N ALA A 166 15.84 0.16 -23.35
CA ALA A 166 16.15 1.29 -24.23
C ALA A 166 17.66 1.60 -24.27
N GLY A 167 18.35 1.57 -23.12
CA GLY A 167 19.80 1.77 -23.07
C GLY A 167 20.60 0.67 -23.79
N GLY A 168 20.12 -0.58 -23.75
CA GLY A 168 20.66 -1.68 -24.54
C GLY A 168 20.49 -1.46 -26.04
N ALA A 169 19.29 -1.11 -26.48
CA ALA A 169 18.99 -0.83 -27.89
C ALA A 169 19.84 0.33 -28.48
N VAL A 170 20.10 1.37 -27.69
CA VAL A 170 20.99 2.48 -28.10
C VAL A 170 22.46 2.02 -28.20
N LYS A 171 22.90 1.12 -27.31
CA LYS A 171 24.27 0.57 -27.35
C LYS A 171 24.48 -0.31 -28.59
N ASP A 172 23.48 -1.09 -28.98
CA ASP A 172 23.53 -1.95 -30.16
C ASP A 172 23.46 -1.15 -31.48
N LEU A 173 22.70 -0.05 -31.51
CA LEU A 173 22.77 0.94 -32.60
C LEU A 173 24.15 1.61 -32.70
N GLY A 174 24.77 1.94 -31.56
CA GLY A 174 26.09 2.57 -31.52
C GLY A 174 27.25 1.67 -31.95
N THR A 175 27.16 0.35 -31.75
CA THR A 175 28.13 -0.63 -32.26
C THR A 175 27.92 -0.89 -33.76
N GLY A 176 26.68 -1.05 -34.22
CA GLY A 176 26.36 -1.25 -35.64
C GLY A 176 26.80 -0.10 -36.54
N VAL A 177 26.65 1.15 -36.10
CA VAL A 177 27.14 2.33 -36.86
C VAL A 177 28.67 2.40 -36.91
N LYS A 178 29.38 2.02 -35.84
CA LYS A 178 30.85 2.01 -35.83
C LYS A 178 31.46 0.96 -36.75
N GLU A 179 30.78 -0.18 -36.95
CA GLU A 179 31.22 -1.21 -37.89
C GLU A 179 30.92 -0.82 -39.34
N GLY A 180 29.75 -0.22 -39.62
CA GLY A 180 29.39 0.26 -40.95
C GLY A 180 30.31 1.35 -41.49
N VAL A 181 30.78 2.28 -40.65
CA VAL A 181 31.70 3.35 -41.07
C VAL A 181 33.12 2.82 -41.34
N LYS A 182 33.59 1.77 -40.66
CA LYS A 182 34.90 1.17 -40.92
C LYS A 182 34.97 0.38 -42.23
N GLY A 183 33.83 -0.09 -42.74
CA GLY A 183 33.75 -0.81 -44.03
C GLY A 183 33.82 0.11 -45.25
N LEU A 184 33.57 1.42 -45.10
CA LEU A 184 33.53 2.39 -46.21
C LEU A 184 34.89 3.06 -46.51
N PHE A 185 35.92 2.83 -45.67
CA PHE A 185 37.27 3.38 -45.84
C PHE A 185 38.34 2.31 -46.11
N LYS A 186 37.93 1.16 -46.66
CA LYS A 186 38.84 0.12 -47.19
C LYS A 186 38.67 -0.04 -48.68
#